data_AF-A0A7Y2DL73-F1
#
_entry.id   AF-A0A7Y2DL73-F1
#
_cell.length_a   1.000
_cell.length_b   1.000
_cell.length_c   1.000
_cell.angle_alpha   90.00
_cell.angle_beta   90.00
_cell.angle_gamma   90.00
#
_symmetry.space_group_name_H-M   'P 1'
#
loop_
_entity.id
_entity.type
_entity.pdbx_description
1 polymer ?
#
loop_
_entity_poly.entity_id
_entity_poly.type
_entity_poly.pdbx_seq_one_letter_code
_entity_poly.pdbx_strand_id
1 'polypeptide(L)'
;AMVFYGLIFYTMEDFGLTSPMMVFVGVFITGIFLTNFGQFIPAWDSAYYGMMMSQNIPLRKYLESKASLISVSVAAMFLLSIPYVYFGWQALAINFSCALYNLGINIPMILFFGSMNKKRIDLNRSAFANMQGTGAVQFLVILPLLGAPMLIFLGIQYFASFEAALMVLSLMGIVGVLFKKPLLDGITQIYRKKKYNMVAGFKEKNS
;
A
#
# COMPACT_ATOMS: atom_id res chain seq x y z
N ALA A 1 3.51 -15.88 -8.80
CA ALA A 1 2.80 -16.37 -7.61
C ALA A 1 1.73 -15.37 -7.13
N MET A 2 2.10 -14.16 -6.72
CA MET A 2 1.19 -13.21 -6.05
C MET A 2 -0.02 -12.75 -6.89
N VAL A 3 0.12 -12.56 -8.20
CA VAL A 3 -0.99 -12.14 -9.07
C VAL A 3 -2.02 -13.25 -9.26
N PHE A 4 -1.62 -14.54 -9.17
CA PHE A 4 -2.52 -15.69 -9.38
C PHE A 4 -3.62 -15.82 -8.31
N TYR A 5 -3.51 -15.12 -7.18
CA TYR A 5 -4.60 -15.02 -6.21
C TYR A 5 -5.88 -14.44 -6.82
N GLY A 6 -5.75 -13.60 -7.85
CA GLY A 6 -6.92 -13.10 -8.59
C GLY A 6 -7.73 -14.18 -9.28
N LEU A 7 -7.09 -15.21 -9.82
CA LEU A 7 -7.78 -16.30 -10.50
C LEU A 7 -8.80 -16.96 -9.58
N ILE A 8 -8.45 -17.18 -8.31
CA ILE A 8 -9.35 -17.79 -7.32
C ILE A 8 -10.67 -17.01 -7.25
N PHE A 9 -10.61 -15.69 -7.10
CA PHE A 9 -11.81 -14.86 -6.95
C PHE A 9 -12.56 -14.62 -8.25
N TYR A 10 -11.86 -14.50 -9.38
CA TYR A 10 -12.51 -14.35 -10.69
C TYR A 10 -13.16 -15.66 -11.18
N THR A 11 -12.76 -16.81 -10.65
CA THR A 11 -13.38 -18.13 -10.94
C THR A 11 -14.50 -18.52 -9.98
N MET A 12 -14.68 -17.81 -8.87
CA MET A 12 -15.76 -18.10 -7.92
C MET A 12 -17.08 -17.50 -8.42
N GLU A 13 -18.07 -18.35 -8.70
CA GLU A 13 -19.41 -17.94 -9.17
C GLU A 13 -20.20 -17.15 -8.11
N ASP A 14 -19.82 -17.27 -6.84
CA ASP A 14 -20.50 -16.63 -5.70
C ASP A 14 -20.43 -15.09 -5.73
N PHE A 15 -19.46 -14.50 -6.44
CA PHE A 15 -19.27 -13.06 -6.51
C PHE A 15 -19.51 -12.52 -7.92
N GLY A 16 -20.56 -11.71 -8.09
CA GLY A 16 -20.78 -10.99 -9.34
C GLY A 16 -19.61 -10.06 -9.70
N LEU A 17 -19.35 -9.89 -11.01
CA LEU A 17 -18.23 -9.08 -11.54
C LEU A 17 -18.27 -7.60 -11.12
N THR A 18 -19.41 -7.12 -10.61
CA THR A 18 -19.62 -5.74 -10.12
C THR A 18 -19.64 -5.64 -8.59
N SER A 19 -19.33 -6.72 -7.89
CA SER A 19 -19.33 -6.77 -6.43
C SER A 19 -18.19 -5.94 -5.82
N PRO A 20 -18.38 -5.33 -4.64
CA PRO A 20 -17.29 -4.74 -3.86
C PRO A 20 -16.13 -5.70 -3.58
N MET A 21 -16.39 -7.01 -3.58
CA MET A 21 -15.35 -8.04 -3.47
C MET A 21 -14.36 -7.99 -4.65
N MET A 22 -14.82 -7.66 -5.86
CA MET A 22 -13.91 -7.50 -7.00
C MET A 22 -13.00 -6.27 -6.83
N VAL A 23 -13.46 -5.23 -6.15
CA VAL A 23 -12.63 -4.07 -5.78
C VAL A 23 -11.58 -4.45 -4.75
N PHE A 24 -11.93 -5.25 -3.74
CA PHE A 24 -10.95 -5.83 -2.81
C PHE A 24 -9.83 -6.54 -3.57
N VAL A 25 -10.22 -7.42 -4.49
CA VAL A 25 -9.30 -8.21 -5.31
C VAL A 25 -8.43 -7.29 -6.18
N GLY A 26 -9.01 -6.28 -6.81
CA GLY A 26 -8.27 -5.31 -7.62
C GLY A 26 -7.24 -4.50 -6.83
N VAL A 27 -7.63 -3.97 -5.65
CA VAL A 27 -6.71 -3.25 -4.77
C VAL A 27 -5.62 -4.18 -4.25
N PHE A 28 -5.98 -5.40 -3.89
CA PHE A 28 -5.05 -6.40 -3.38
C PHE A 28 -4.03 -6.84 -4.44
N ILE A 29 -4.46 -7.25 -5.64
CA ILE A 29 -3.55 -7.71 -6.70
C ILE A 29 -2.59 -6.60 -7.11
N THR A 30 -3.11 -5.39 -7.36
CA THR A 30 -2.28 -4.26 -7.78
C THR A 30 -1.44 -3.69 -6.64
N GLY A 31 -1.84 -3.92 -5.39
CA GLY A 31 -1.21 -3.40 -4.18
C GLY A 31 -0.48 -4.44 -3.31
N ILE A 32 -0.35 -5.70 -3.74
CA ILE A 32 0.19 -6.77 -2.87
C ILE A 32 1.62 -6.48 -2.43
N PHE A 33 2.45 -5.97 -3.35
CA PHE A 33 3.81 -5.55 -3.02
C PHE A 33 3.79 -4.32 -2.11
N LEU A 34 2.93 -3.33 -2.38
CA LEU A 34 2.74 -2.16 -1.54
C LEU A 34 2.42 -2.58 -0.10
N THR A 35 1.46 -3.46 0.11
CA THR A 35 1.08 -3.93 1.44
C THR A 35 2.21 -4.72 2.12
N ASN A 36 2.84 -5.66 1.41
CA ASN A 36 3.88 -6.51 2.00
C ASN A 36 5.18 -5.76 2.28
N PHE A 37 5.59 -4.85 1.40
CA PHE A 37 6.84 -4.11 1.53
C PHE A 37 6.66 -2.79 2.30
N GLY A 38 5.64 -2.01 1.92
CA GLY A 38 5.41 -0.65 2.41
C GLY A 38 5.13 -0.59 3.91
N GLN A 39 4.40 -1.56 4.46
CA GLN A 39 4.02 -1.59 5.87
C GLN A 39 5.22 -1.64 6.83
N PHE A 40 6.37 -2.05 6.34
CA PHE A 40 7.60 -2.22 7.11
C PHE A 40 8.63 -1.12 6.85
N ILE A 41 8.27 -0.06 6.13
CA ILE A 41 9.13 1.11 5.99
C ILE A 41 9.04 1.93 7.30
N PRO A 42 10.13 2.39 7.91
CA PRO A 42 11.54 2.23 7.52
C PRO A 42 12.25 1.04 8.21
N ALA A 43 11.51 0.15 8.88
CA ALA A 43 12.06 -0.99 9.61
C ALA A 43 12.91 -1.95 8.76
N TRP A 44 12.65 -2.08 7.45
CA TRP A 44 13.53 -2.79 6.51
C TRP A 44 14.98 -2.27 6.52
N ASP A 45 15.14 -0.97 6.71
CA ASP A 45 16.44 -0.30 6.71
C ASP A 45 16.99 -0.08 8.13
N SER A 46 16.35 -0.67 9.16
CA SER A 46 16.63 -0.43 10.58
C SER A 46 18.09 -0.60 10.98
N ALA A 47 18.80 -1.59 10.41
CA ALA A 47 20.21 -1.85 10.70
C ALA A 47 21.13 -0.67 10.34
N TYR A 48 20.81 0.04 9.26
CA TYR A 48 21.61 1.16 8.75
C TYR A 48 20.92 2.51 8.93
N TYR A 49 19.71 2.52 9.51
CA TYR A 49 18.87 3.71 9.65
C TYR A 49 19.60 4.84 10.38
N GLY A 50 20.31 4.53 11.47
CA GLY A 50 21.10 5.52 12.21
C GLY A 50 22.19 6.20 11.37
N MET A 51 22.86 5.45 10.50
CA MET A 51 23.89 5.96 9.58
C MET A 51 23.26 6.80 8.47
N MET A 52 22.20 6.31 7.82
CA MET A 52 21.49 7.09 6.79
C MET A 52 20.95 8.41 7.34
N MET A 53 20.53 8.41 8.60
CA MET A 53 20.02 9.58 9.31
C MET A 53 21.11 10.55 9.79
N SER A 54 22.38 10.13 9.85
CA SER A 54 23.52 11.00 10.17
C SER A 54 24.22 11.57 8.93
N GLN A 55 24.00 10.96 7.77
CA GLN A 55 24.50 11.46 6.48
C GLN A 55 23.68 12.65 5.97
N ASN A 56 24.27 13.43 5.06
CA ASN A 56 23.61 14.56 4.39
C ASN A 56 22.64 14.10 3.28
N ILE A 57 21.83 13.06 3.55
CA ILE A 57 20.79 12.58 2.64
C ILE A 57 19.46 13.16 3.11
N PRO A 58 18.79 14.00 2.29
CA PRO A 58 17.49 14.54 2.66
C PRO A 58 16.49 13.40 2.88
N LEU A 59 15.87 13.35 4.06
CA LEU A 59 14.83 12.38 4.40
C LEU A 59 13.69 12.36 3.36
N ARG A 60 13.41 13.51 2.74
CA ARG A 60 12.46 13.64 1.64
C ARG A 60 12.81 12.76 0.43
N LYS A 61 14.11 12.68 0.07
CA LYS A 61 14.60 11.86 -1.03
C LYS A 61 14.54 10.36 -0.68
N TYR A 62 14.81 10.01 0.58
CA TYR A 62 14.64 8.64 1.05
C TYR A 62 13.18 8.17 0.90
N LEU A 63 12.22 8.95 1.41
CA LEU A 63 10.79 8.60 1.29
C LEU A 63 10.33 8.59 -0.16
N GLU A 64 10.84 9.50 -0.99
CA GLU A 64 10.54 9.53 -2.43
C GLU A 64 11.03 8.29 -3.17
N SER A 65 12.26 7.83 -2.89
CA SER A 65 12.81 6.61 -3.47
C SER A 65 11.94 5.41 -3.12
N LYS A 66 11.49 5.29 -1.87
CA LYS A 66 10.57 4.22 -1.45
C LYS A 66 9.19 4.35 -2.12
N ALA A 67 8.63 5.56 -2.19
CA ALA A 67 7.37 5.80 -2.89
C ALA A 67 7.46 5.40 -4.38
N SER A 68 8.57 5.74 -5.05
CA SER A 68 8.80 5.41 -6.45
C SER A 68 9.00 3.91 -6.68
N LEU A 69 9.75 3.22 -5.79
CA LEU A 69 9.87 1.76 -5.82
C LEU A 69 8.49 1.09 -5.78
N ILE A 70 7.64 1.53 -4.85
CA ILE A 70 6.28 0.99 -4.72
C ILE A 70 5.44 1.36 -5.94
N SER A 71 5.57 2.58 -6.48
CA SER A 71 4.83 3.01 -7.69
C SER A 71 5.13 2.12 -8.89
N VAL A 72 6.40 1.80 -9.13
CA VAL A 72 6.83 0.88 -10.19
C VAL A 72 6.25 -0.51 -9.96
N SER A 73 6.22 -0.99 -8.71
CA SER A 73 5.61 -2.28 -8.39
C SER A 73 4.10 -2.32 -8.71
N VAL A 74 3.36 -1.25 -8.40
CA VAL A 74 1.92 -1.18 -8.66
C VAL A 74 1.66 -1.19 -10.16
N ALA A 75 2.45 -0.44 -10.93
CA ALA A 75 2.38 -0.45 -12.40
C ALA A 75 2.68 -1.85 -12.96
N ALA A 76 3.71 -2.53 -12.47
CA ALA A 76 4.03 -3.89 -12.89
C ALA A 76 2.92 -4.90 -12.54
N MET A 77 2.36 -4.81 -11.33
CA MET A 77 1.24 -5.67 -10.90
C MET A 77 -0.03 -5.40 -11.72
N PHE A 78 -0.31 -4.15 -12.07
CA PHE A 78 -1.41 -3.82 -12.98
C PHE A 78 -1.21 -4.43 -14.36
N LEU A 79 -0.02 -4.32 -14.96
CA LEU A 79 0.28 -4.94 -16.25
C LEU A 79 0.09 -6.46 -16.21
N LEU A 80 0.54 -7.12 -15.13
CA LEU A 80 0.33 -8.55 -14.92
C LEU A 80 -1.14 -8.92 -14.68
N SER A 81 -1.98 -7.97 -14.30
CA SER A 81 -3.42 -8.17 -14.09
C SER A 81 -4.24 -8.03 -15.39
N ILE A 82 -3.66 -7.54 -16.48
CA ILE A 82 -4.36 -7.35 -17.77
C ILE A 82 -5.02 -8.64 -18.29
N PRO A 83 -4.39 -9.83 -18.22
CA PRO A 83 -5.02 -11.09 -18.68
C PRO A 83 -6.37 -11.39 -18.02
N TYR A 84 -6.68 -10.81 -16.85
CA TYR A 84 -8.00 -10.96 -16.21
C TYR A 84 -9.16 -10.36 -17.01
N VAL A 85 -8.88 -9.56 -18.04
CA VAL A 85 -9.90 -9.10 -19.00
C VAL A 85 -10.65 -10.27 -19.66
N TYR A 86 -10.06 -11.47 -19.70
CA TYR A 86 -10.72 -12.71 -20.14
C TYR A 86 -12.05 -12.97 -19.41
N PHE A 87 -12.16 -12.61 -18.13
CA PHE A 87 -13.38 -12.79 -17.33
C PHE A 87 -14.41 -11.67 -17.51
N GLY A 88 -14.04 -10.59 -18.22
CA GLY A 88 -14.90 -9.43 -18.47
C GLY A 88 -14.12 -8.12 -18.46
N TRP A 89 -14.65 -7.11 -19.16
CA TRP A 89 -14.05 -5.77 -19.19
C TRP A 89 -14.08 -5.10 -17.81
N GLN A 90 -15.02 -5.50 -16.95
CA GLN A 90 -15.16 -5.01 -15.58
C GLN A 90 -13.91 -5.32 -14.76
N ALA A 91 -13.31 -6.50 -14.93
CA ALA A 91 -12.08 -6.88 -14.22
C ALA A 91 -10.92 -5.92 -14.55
N LEU A 92 -10.77 -5.56 -15.83
CA LEU A 92 -9.75 -4.60 -16.25
C LEU A 92 -10.05 -3.19 -15.69
N ALA A 93 -11.30 -2.74 -15.78
CA ALA A 93 -11.70 -1.42 -15.30
C ALA A 93 -11.54 -1.26 -13.77
N ILE A 94 -11.88 -2.31 -13.01
CA ILE A 94 -11.66 -2.38 -11.56
C ILE A 94 -10.17 -2.37 -11.25
N ASN A 95 -9.38 -3.26 -11.86
CA ASN A 95 -7.93 -3.34 -11.61
C ASN A 95 -7.24 -2.01 -11.94
N PHE A 96 -7.66 -1.33 -13.02
CA PHE A 96 -7.12 -0.02 -13.39
C PHE A 96 -7.49 1.06 -12.37
N SER A 97 -8.76 1.14 -11.99
CA SER A 97 -9.24 2.10 -10.97
C SER A 97 -8.53 1.90 -9.63
N CYS A 98 -8.36 0.63 -9.22
CA CYS A 98 -7.65 0.26 -8.00
C CYS A 98 -6.15 0.54 -8.08
N ALA A 99 -5.51 0.37 -9.24
CA ALA A 99 -4.11 0.73 -9.44
C ALA A 99 -3.91 2.24 -9.29
N LEU A 100 -4.80 3.07 -9.86
CA LEU A 100 -4.78 4.52 -9.67
C LEU A 100 -4.96 4.90 -8.21
N TYR A 101 -5.93 4.30 -7.53
CA TYR A 101 -6.15 4.50 -6.09
C TYR A 101 -4.91 4.11 -5.27
N ASN A 102 -4.27 2.99 -5.61
CA ASN A 102 -3.05 2.55 -4.96
C ASN A 102 -1.90 3.56 -5.11
N LEU A 103 -1.71 4.08 -6.33
CA LEU A 103 -0.68 5.07 -6.64
C LEU A 103 -0.91 6.40 -5.91
N GLY A 104 -2.16 6.87 -5.88
CA GLY A 104 -2.50 8.18 -5.35
C GLY A 104 -2.71 8.23 -3.84
N ILE A 105 -3.34 7.21 -3.26
CA ILE A 105 -3.82 7.23 -1.88
C ILE A 105 -3.07 6.23 -1.02
N ASN A 106 -2.98 4.96 -1.44
CA ASN A 106 -2.40 3.93 -0.57
C ASN A 106 -0.87 4.11 -0.40
N ILE A 107 -0.13 4.60 -1.40
CA ILE A 107 1.31 4.89 -1.25
C ILE A 107 1.56 5.97 -0.17
N PRO A 108 0.95 7.17 -0.22
CA PRO A 108 1.12 8.14 0.87
C PRO A 108 0.63 7.60 2.22
N MET A 109 -0.50 6.90 2.24
CA MET A 109 -1.07 6.34 3.47
C MET A 109 -0.14 5.33 4.13
N ILE A 110 0.46 4.40 3.37
CA ILE A 110 1.35 3.40 3.94
C ILE A 110 2.66 4.01 4.43
N LEU A 111 3.17 5.05 3.77
CA LEU A 111 4.32 5.81 4.26
C LEU A 111 3.98 6.57 5.55
N PHE A 112 2.77 7.12 5.66
CA PHE A 112 2.30 7.72 6.91
C PHE A 112 2.27 6.71 8.06
N PHE A 113 1.68 5.53 7.86
CA PHE A 113 1.67 4.45 8.85
C PHE A 113 3.08 3.92 9.14
N GLY A 114 3.95 3.89 8.13
CA GLY A 114 5.36 3.57 8.30
C GLY A 114 6.07 4.48 9.31
N SER A 115 5.63 5.73 9.46
CA SER A 115 6.14 6.64 10.49
C SER A 115 5.80 6.22 11.92
N MET A 116 4.91 5.24 12.10
CA MET A 116 4.50 4.71 13.40
C MET A 116 5.24 3.42 13.77
N ASN A 117 6.00 2.85 12.83
CA ASN A 117 6.83 1.68 13.08
C ASN A 117 7.99 2.04 14.01
N LYS A 118 8.04 1.35 15.15
CA LYS A 118 9.13 1.45 16.14
C LYS A 118 9.93 0.16 16.28
N LYS A 119 9.38 -0.97 15.82
CA LYS A 119 10.00 -2.28 15.98
C LYS A 119 11.01 -2.54 14.86
N ARG A 120 12.22 -2.96 15.24
CA ARG A 120 13.26 -3.41 14.31
C ARG A 120 12.89 -4.74 13.64
N ILE A 121 13.24 -4.86 12.37
CA ILE A 121 13.28 -6.15 11.66
C ILE A 121 14.74 -6.62 11.63
N ASP A 122 15.00 -7.82 12.14
CA ASP A 122 16.33 -8.42 12.11
C ASP A 122 16.44 -9.37 10.92
N LEU A 123 17.26 -9.02 9.93
CA LEU A 123 17.45 -9.84 8.72
C LEU A 123 18.16 -11.18 9.00
N ASN A 124 18.85 -11.31 10.14
CA ASN A 124 19.54 -12.53 10.54
C ASN A 124 18.63 -13.49 11.33
N ARG A 125 17.44 -13.04 11.76
CA ARG A 125 16.43 -13.90 12.38
C ARG A 125 15.42 -14.37 11.33
N SER A 126 14.86 -15.57 11.54
CA SER A 126 13.81 -16.09 10.66
C SER A 126 12.62 -15.12 10.57
N ALA A 127 11.95 -15.10 9.41
CA ALA A 127 10.77 -14.24 9.20
C ALA A 127 9.71 -14.44 10.29
N PHE A 128 9.51 -15.69 10.74
CA PHE A 128 8.58 -16.03 11.82
C PHE A 128 8.97 -15.39 13.17
N ALA A 129 10.25 -15.35 13.52
CA ALA A 129 10.72 -14.69 14.73
C ALA A 129 10.50 -13.16 14.69
N ASN A 130 10.57 -12.54 13.51
CA ASN A 130 10.24 -11.12 13.33
C ASN A 130 8.72 -10.84 13.30
N MET A 131 7.89 -11.86 13.06
CA MET A 131 6.44 -11.75 13.02
C MET A 131 5.77 -11.77 14.40
N GLN A 132 6.47 -12.17 15.46
CA GLN A 132 5.93 -12.12 16.82
C GLN A 132 5.55 -10.68 17.21
N GLY A 133 4.27 -10.44 17.49
CA GLY A 133 3.75 -9.14 17.94
C GLY A 133 3.63 -8.05 16.86
N THR A 134 4.01 -8.30 15.61
CA THR A 134 3.81 -7.34 14.50
C THR A 134 2.47 -7.49 13.80
N GLY A 135 1.82 -8.66 13.92
CA GLY A 135 0.56 -8.97 13.24
C GLY A 135 -0.59 -8.00 13.56
N ALA A 136 -0.76 -7.57 14.81
CA ALA A 136 -1.86 -6.66 15.18
C ALA A 136 -1.71 -5.27 14.54
N VAL A 137 -0.48 -4.73 14.52
CA VAL A 137 -0.19 -3.42 13.89
C VAL A 137 -0.32 -3.52 12.38
N GLN A 138 0.15 -4.61 11.77
CA GLN A 138 0.00 -4.83 10.33
C GLN A 138 -1.47 -4.93 9.93
N PHE A 139 -2.27 -5.68 10.68
CA PHE A 139 -3.70 -5.80 10.43
C PHE A 139 -4.40 -4.44 10.49
N LEU A 140 -4.06 -3.60 11.49
CA LEU A 140 -4.58 -2.24 11.60
C LEU A 140 -4.22 -1.34 10.41
N VAL A 141 -3.09 -1.59 9.75
CA VAL A 141 -2.67 -0.84 8.53
C VAL A 141 -3.37 -1.39 7.29
N ILE A 142 -3.51 -2.71 7.17
CA ILE A 142 -4.14 -3.36 6.01
C ILE A 142 -5.63 -3.01 5.92
N LEU A 143 -6.31 -2.94 7.05
CA LEU A 143 -7.74 -2.68 7.13
C LEU A 143 -8.16 -1.39 6.41
N PRO A 144 -7.57 -0.20 6.66
CA PRO A 144 -7.91 1.00 5.89
C PRO A 144 -7.46 0.93 4.43
N LEU A 145 -6.32 0.29 4.13
CA LEU A 145 -5.81 0.19 2.76
C LEU A 145 -6.74 -0.59 1.83
N LEU A 146 -7.34 -1.68 2.32
CA LEU A 146 -8.26 -2.52 1.57
C LEU A 146 -9.72 -2.12 1.79
N GLY A 147 -10.07 -1.74 3.02
CA GLY A 147 -11.43 -1.41 3.44
C GLY A 147 -11.93 -0.08 2.92
N ALA A 148 -11.11 0.98 2.96
CA ALA A 148 -11.53 2.31 2.50
C ALA A 148 -11.99 2.33 1.03
N PRO A 149 -11.22 1.78 0.05
CA PRO A 149 -11.68 1.77 -1.35
C PRO A 149 -12.94 0.93 -1.55
N MET A 150 -13.11 -0.17 -0.81
CA MET A 150 -14.35 -0.96 -0.85
C MET A 150 -15.56 -0.17 -0.34
N LEU A 151 -15.41 0.53 0.79
CA LEU A 151 -16.49 1.32 1.39
C LEU A 151 -16.89 2.50 0.50
N ILE A 152 -15.89 3.18 -0.09
CA ILE A 152 -16.13 4.25 -1.06
C ILE A 152 -16.88 3.70 -2.27
N PHE A 153 -16.41 2.59 -2.83
CA PHE A 153 -17.04 1.96 -3.98
C PHE A 153 -18.49 1.54 -3.68
N LEU A 154 -18.71 0.82 -2.58
CA LEU A 154 -20.03 0.36 -2.14
C LEU A 154 -20.98 1.54 -1.93
N GLY A 155 -20.51 2.60 -1.27
CA GLY A 155 -21.30 3.82 -1.05
C GLY A 155 -21.74 4.46 -2.36
N ILE A 156 -20.81 4.71 -3.29
CA ILE A 156 -21.14 5.34 -4.58
C ILE A 156 -21.99 4.42 -5.46
N GLN A 157 -21.68 3.12 -5.50
CA GLN A 157 -22.43 2.14 -6.28
C GLN A 157 -23.89 2.05 -5.80
N TYR A 158 -24.13 2.12 -4.49
CA TYR A 158 -25.47 2.08 -3.92
C TYR A 158 -26.33 3.30 -4.34
N PHE A 159 -25.73 4.49 -4.42
CA PHE A 159 -26.46 5.73 -4.73
C PHE A 159 -26.46 6.11 -6.23
N ALA A 160 -25.54 5.60 -7.03
CA ALA A 160 -25.36 6.01 -8.42
C ALA A 160 -25.27 4.81 -9.39
N SER A 161 -24.06 4.32 -9.67
CA SER A 161 -23.84 3.18 -10.55
C SER A 161 -22.44 2.58 -10.35
N PHE A 162 -22.21 1.41 -10.95
CA PHE A 162 -20.90 0.75 -10.98
C PHE A 162 -19.82 1.63 -11.63
N GLU A 163 -20.14 2.20 -12.79
CA GLU A 163 -19.25 3.08 -13.56
C GLU A 163 -18.94 4.36 -12.80
N ALA A 164 -19.96 4.94 -12.14
CA ALA A 164 -19.78 6.11 -11.29
C ALA A 164 -18.82 5.82 -10.12
N ALA A 165 -18.94 4.64 -9.49
CA ALA A 165 -18.05 4.23 -8.41
C ALA A 165 -16.59 4.05 -8.88
N LEU A 166 -16.38 3.45 -10.06
CA LEU A 166 -15.05 3.32 -10.67
C LEU A 166 -14.44 4.68 -11.05
N MET A 167 -15.25 5.59 -11.60
CA MET A 167 -14.81 6.95 -11.92
C MET A 167 -14.38 7.68 -10.65
N VAL A 168 -15.16 7.61 -9.57
CA VAL A 168 -14.79 8.24 -8.29
C VAL A 168 -13.48 7.68 -7.75
N LEU A 169 -13.29 6.36 -7.74
CA LEU A 169 -12.02 5.75 -7.30
C LEU A 169 -10.84 6.20 -8.16
N SER A 170 -11.01 6.19 -9.48
CA SER A 170 -9.98 6.63 -10.43
C SER A 170 -9.62 8.10 -10.24
N LEU A 171 -10.61 8.98 -10.09
CA LEU A 171 -10.42 10.40 -9.83
C LEU A 171 -9.70 10.64 -8.51
N MET A 172 -10.09 9.94 -7.44
CA MET A 172 -9.40 10.01 -6.15
C MET A 172 -7.93 9.60 -6.27
N GLY A 173 -7.63 8.55 -7.04
CA GLY A 173 -6.27 8.14 -7.35
C GLY A 173 -5.49 9.22 -8.11
N ILE A 174 -6.06 9.77 -9.18
CA ILE A 174 -5.43 10.84 -9.99
C ILE A 174 -5.16 12.08 -9.14
N VAL A 175 -6.15 12.52 -8.35
CA VAL A 175 -6.00 13.65 -7.41
C VAL A 175 -4.87 13.34 -6.41
N GLY A 176 -4.84 12.14 -5.82
CA GLY A 176 -3.77 11.75 -4.90
C GLY A 176 -2.37 11.82 -5.54
N VAL A 177 -2.24 11.40 -6.81
CA VAL A 177 -0.98 11.51 -7.56
C VAL A 177 -0.58 12.97 -7.80
N LEU A 178 -1.53 13.85 -8.15
CA LEU A 178 -1.28 15.29 -8.31
C LEU A 178 -0.81 15.94 -6.99
N PHE A 179 -1.42 15.55 -5.87
CA PHE A 179 -1.06 16.02 -4.53
C PHE A 179 0.09 15.23 -3.87
N LYS A 180 0.79 14.36 -4.60
CA LYS A 180 1.90 13.55 -4.07
C LYS A 180 2.99 14.39 -3.40
N LYS A 181 3.36 15.53 -4.00
CA LYS A 181 4.42 16.41 -3.48
C LYS A 181 4.10 16.94 -2.07
N PRO A 182 3.00 17.69 -1.85
CA PRO A 182 2.66 18.19 -0.52
C PRO A 182 2.38 17.08 0.49
N LEU A 183 1.79 15.95 0.07
CA LEU A 183 1.60 14.79 0.95
C LEU A 183 2.94 14.24 1.45
N LEU A 184 3.91 14.03 0.56
CA LEU A 184 5.24 13.56 0.95
C LEU A 184 6.00 14.57 1.80
N ASP A 185 5.81 15.88 1.59
CA ASP A 185 6.42 16.91 2.43
C ASP A 185 5.86 16.85 3.86
N GLY A 186 4.54 16.73 4.01
CA GLY A 186 3.88 16.53 5.31
C GLY A 186 4.37 15.26 6.00
N ILE A 187 4.42 14.13 5.29
CA ILE A 187 4.95 12.87 5.82
C ILE A 187 6.42 13.03 6.24
N THR A 188 7.23 13.72 5.44
CA THR A 188 8.64 13.98 5.76
C THR A 188 8.80 14.72 7.09
N GLN A 189 7.95 15.72 7.38
CA GLN A 189 7.99 16.43 8.66
C GLN A 189 7.66 15.50 9.84
N ILE A 190 6.71 14.59 9.67
CA ILE A 190 6.37 13.59 10.69
C ILE A 190 7.57 12.68 10.96
N TYR A 191 8.23 12.18 9.91
CA TYR A 191 9.45 11.37 10.05
C TYR A 191 10.58 12.16 10.71
N ARG A 192 10.76 13.45 10.38
CA ARG A 192 11.76 14.32 11.03
C ARG A 192 11.49 14.46 12.53
N LYS A 193 10.24 14.72 12.93
CA LYS A 193 9.85 14.85 14.34
C LYS A 193 10.08 13.55 15.12
N LYS A 194 9.86 12.40 14.49
CA LYS A 194 10.00 11.08 15.11
C LYS A 194 11.40 10.45 14.95
N LYS A 195 12.31 11.11 14.23
CA LYS A 195 13.64 10.58 13.85
C LYS A 195 14.38 9.95 15.03
N TYR A 196 14.53 10.69 16.14
CA TYR A 196 15.28 10.22 17.30
C TYR A 196 14.63 9.01 17.98
N ASN A 197 13.31 9.04 18.14
CA ASN A 197 12.54 7.93 18.71
C ASN A 197 12.65 6.66 17.86
N MET A 198 12.66 6.79 16.53
CA MET A 198 12.86 5.66 15.62
C MET A 198 14.29 5.10 15.72
N VAL A 199 15.30 5.96 15.74
CA VAL A 199 16.70 5.53 15.88
C VAL A 199 16.92 4.82 17.22
N ALA A 200 16.32 5.32 18.30
CA ALA A 200 16.37 4.67 19.62
C ALA A 200 15.64 3.32 19.60
N GLY A 201 14.40 3.27 19.10
CA GLY A 201 13.62 2.03 19.01
C GLY A 201 14.25 0.96 18.11
N PHE A 202 14.99 1.34 17.06
CA PHE A 202 15.74 0.38 16.25
C PHE A 202 17.06 -0.07 16.90
N LYS A 203 17.57 0.66 17.89
CA LYS A 203 18.75 0.24 18.67
C LYS A 203 18.39 -0.70 19.82
N GLU A 204 17.19 -0.61 20.36
CA GLU A 204 16.67 -1.61 21.30
C GLU A 204 16.62 -2.96 20.59
N LYS A 205 17.56 -3.86 20.93
CA LYS A 205 17.45 -5.27 20.54
C LYS A 205 16.17 -5.79 21.18
N ASN A 206 15.28 -6.38 20.37
CA ASN A 206 14.16 -7.18 20.88
C ASN A 206 14.77 -8.28 21.77
N SER A 207 14.82 -8.02 23.08
CA SER A 207 15.16 -9.02 24.08
C SER A 207 14.08 -10.07 24.16
#